data_AF-A0A7Y4TTX4-F1
#
_entry.id   AF-A0A7Y4TTX4-F1
#
_cell.length_a   1.000
_cell.length_b   1.000
_cell.length_c   1.000
_cell.angle_alpha   90.00
_cell.angle_beta   90.00
_cell.angle_gamma   90.00
#
_symmetry.space_group_name_H-M   'P 1'
#
loop_
_entity.id
_entity.type
_entity.pdbx_description
1 polymer ?
#
loop_
_entity_poly.entity_id
_entity_poly.type
_entity_poly.pdbx_seq_one_letter_code
_entity_poly.pdbx_strand_id
1 'polypeptide(L)'
;EYAALNRRDLDDPARTQALFTLNLTHGNLRDTAGAAVYTFSKMSDPAVFRLALPEQEPEAAEMPVSIESSGKTVFRVDTARVFRNPFGSELRFLAPKEVLRPGQYQISINTADGRYSRVYFQFRIE
;
A
#
# COMPACT_ATOMS: atom_id res chain seq x y z
N GLU A 1 -12.52 1.28 -13.49
CA GLU A 1 -12.07 0.28 -12.49
C GLU A 1 -10.72 0.66 -11.89
N TYR A 2 -10.56 0.52 -10.57
CA TYR A 2 -9.28 0.74 -9.88
C TYR A 2 -8.16 -0.19 -10.38
N ALA A 3 -8.49 -1.38 -10.88
CA ALA A 3 -7.53 -2.27 -11.54
C ALA A 3 -6.81 -1.59 -12.72
N ALA A 4 -7.53 -0.83 -13.54
CA ALA A 4 -6.95 -0.10 -14.67
C ALA A 4 -6.14 1.13 -14.23
N LEU A 5 -6.49 1.76 -13.10
CA LEU A 5 -5.76 2.89 -12.53
C LEU A 5 -4.42 2.45 -11.92
N ASN A 6 -4.41 1.29 -11.25
CA ASN A 6 -3.22 0.74 -10.59
C ASN A 6 -2.18 0.13 -11.56
N ARG A 7 -2.58 -0.16 -12.79
CA ARG A 7 -1.65 -0.52 -13.88
C ARG A 7 -0.94 0.68 -14.51
N ARG A 8 -1.38 1.91 -14.20
CA ARG A 8 -0.76 3.13 -14.75
C ARG A 8 0.47 3.51 -13.94
N ASP A 9 1.31 4.33 -14.55
CA ASP A 9 2.45 4.92 -13.85
C ASP A 9 1.95 5.92 -12.79
N LEU A 10 2.19 5.57 -11.51
CA LEU A 10 1.89 6.39 -10.34
C LEU A 10 3.13 7.19 -9.89
N ASP A 11 4.19 7.24 -10.70
CA ASP A 11 5.36 8.10 -10.48
C ASP A 11 5.23 9.49 -11.09
N ASP A 12 4.27 9.67 -12.00
CA ASP A 12 3.92 10.98 -12.54
C ASP A 12 3.35 11.89 -11.44
N PRO A 13 4.09 12.93 -11.00
CA PRO A 13 3.64 13.81 -9.92
C PRO A 13 2.36 14.55 -10.29
N ALA A 14 2.15 14.86 -11.57
CA ALA A 14 0.94 15.56 -12.03
C ALA A 14 -0.34 14.74 -11.75
N ARG A 15 -0.22 13.41 -11.63
CA ARG A 15 -1.34 12.49 -11.38
C ARG A 15 -1.61 12.22 -9.91
N THR A 16 -0.61 12.42 -9.04
CA THR A 16 -0.67 12.03 -7.63
C THR A 16 -0.55 13.20 -6.67
N GLN A 17 -0.07 14.37 -7.11
CA GLN A 17 0.18 15.54 -6.26
C GLN A 17 -1.08 16.12 -5.61
N ALA A 18 -2.25 15.98 -6.25
CA ALA A 18 -3.53 16.40 -5.69
C ALA A 18 -4.16 15.36 -4.74
N LEU A 19 -3.56 14.16 -4.64
CA LEU A 19 -4.09 13.07 -3.85
C LEU A 19 -3.38 12.99 -2.50
N PHE A 20 -4.18 12.73 -1.47
CA PHE A 20 -3.68 12.39 -0.15
C PHE A 20 -2.89 11.09 -0.22
N THR A 21 -1.67 11.15 0.31
CA THR A 21 -0.71 10.06 0.24
C THR A 21 -0.46 9.47 1.63
N LEU A 22 -0.72 8.17 1.76
CA LEU A 22 -0.38 7.36 2.92
C LEU A 22 1.02 6.77 2.70
N ASN A 23 2.02 7.34 3.36
CA ASN A 23 3.39 6.82 3.34
C ASN A 23 3.58 5.83 4.49
N LEU A 24 3.74 4.55 4.16
CA LEU A 24 3.96 3.47 5.09
C LEU A 24 5.40 2.99 4.95
N THR A 25 6.26 3.52 5.81
CA THR A 25 7.73 3.35 5.75
C THR A 25 8.26 2.14 6.51
N HIS A 26 7.44 1.54 7.37
CA HIS A 26 7.81 0.38 8.18
C HIS A 26 6.97 -0.82 7.76
N GLY A 27 7.39 -1.49 6.68
CA GLY A 27 6.93 -2.83 6.36
C GLY A 27 7.86 -3.83 7.02
N ASN A 28 7.42 -4.45 8.11
CA ASN A 28 8.21 -5.51 8.73
C ASN A 28 7.71 -6.87 8.22
N LEU A 29 8.65 -7.76 7.92
CA LEU A 29 8.33 -9.16 7.62
C LEU A 29 7.68 -9.88 8.82
N ARG A 30 7.84 -9.34 10.05
CA ARG A 30 7.39 -9.98 11.31
C ARG A 30 6.99 -9.05 12.46
N ASP A 31 7.02 -7.72 12.30
CA ASP A 31 6.93 -6.80 13.45
C ASP A 31 5.81 -5.76 13.32
N THR A 32 4.90 -5.78 14.30
CA THR A 32 3.71 -4.94 14.45
C THR A 32 4.01 -3.57 15.11
N ALA A 33 5.28 -3.25 15.36
CA ALA A 33 5.65 -2.02 16.06
C ALA A 33 5.52 -0.77 15.18
N GLY A 34 4.46 0.01 15.41
CA GLY A 34 4.30 1.39 14.93
C GLY A 34 3.26 1.56 13.83
N ALA A 35 1.97 1.43 14.16
CA ALA A 35 0.91 1.72 13.20
C ALA A 35 0.86 3.22 12.88
N ALA A 36 1.07 3.59 11.61
CA ALA A 36 0.90 4.96 11.15
C ALA A 36 -0.57 5.39 11.33
N VAL A 37 -0.80 6.63 11.78
CA VAL A 37 -2.16 7.15 12.03
C VAL A 37 -2.48 8.26 11.03
N TYR A 38 -3.63 8.17 10.37
CA TYR A 38 -4.10 9.15 9.39
C TYR A 38 -5.52 9.62 9.72
N THR A 39 -5.82 10.89 9.39
CA THR A 39 -7.16 11.47 9.60
C THR A 39 -8.03 11.29 8.36
N PHE A 40 -9.19 10.65 8.49
CA PHE A 40 -10.13 10.36 7.41
C PHE A 40 -10.61 11.62 6.67
N SER A 41 -10.89 12.70 7.41
CA SER A 41 -11.38 13.96 6.83
C SER A 41 -10.38 14.62 5.88
N LYS A 42 -9.08 14.33 6.04
CA LYS A 42 -8.00 14.88 5.19
C LYS A 42 -7.72 14.04 3.94
N MET A 43 -8.33 12.86 3.81
CA MET A 43 -8.11 11.99 2.66
C MET A 43 -8.84 12.48 1.42
N SER A 44 -8.15 12.48 0.28
CA SER A 44 -8.76 12.55 -1.03
C SER A 44 -9.43 11.21 -1.39
N ASP A 45 -10.29 11.25 -2.40
CA ASP A 45 -10.74 10.07 -3.10
C ASP A 45 -10.29 10.14 -4.58
N PRO A 46 -9.49 9.19 -5.09
CA PRO A 46 -8.84 8.09 -4.37
C PRO A 46 -7.73 8.54 -3.39
N ALA A 47 -7.32 7.64 -2.50
CA ALA A 47 -6.10 7.79 -1.70
C ALA A 47 -4.93 7.01 -2.32
N VAL A 48 -3.72 7.59 -2.30
CA VAL A 48 -2.48 6.95 -2.75
C VAL A 48 -1.81 6.28 -1.57
N PHE A 49 -1.43 5.03 -1.73
CA PHE A 49 -0.61 4.28 -0.79
C PHE A 49 0.81 4.16 -1.34
N ARG A 50 1.80 4.44 -0.50
CA ARG A 50 3.22 4.24 -0.78
C ARG A 50 3.81 3.35 0.30
N LEU A 51 4.23 2.16 -0.07
CA LEU A 51 4.75 1.15 0.85
C LEU A 51 6.24 0.98 0.60
N ALA A 52 7.09 1.29 1.57
CA ALA A 52 8.52 0.99 1.46
C ALA A 52 8.72 -0.53 1.60
N LEU A 53 9.27 -1.18 0.59
CA LEU A 53 9.54 -2.62 0.61
C LEU A 53 10.88 -2.88 1.31
N PRO A 54 10.99 -3.94 2.13
CA PRO A 54 12.27 -4.31 2.74
C PRO A 54 13.31 -4.71 1.68
N GLU A 55 14.60 -4.44 1.95
CA GLU A 55 15.72 -4.66 1.01
C GLU A 55 15.85 -6.11 0.50
N GLN A 56 15.24 -7.07 1.19
CA GLN A 56 15.30 -8.49 0.87
C GLN A 56 14.17 -8.97 -0.06
N GLU A 57 13.26 -8.09 -0.47
CA GLU A 57 12.12 -8.45 -1.32
C GLU A 57 12.53 -8.77 -2.78
N PRO A 58 11.77 -9.65 -3.46
CA PRO A 58 12.09 -10.08 -4.81
C PRO A 58 12.05 -8.94 -5.82
N GLU A 59 12.83 -9.09 -6.90
CA GLU A 59 12.94 -8.14 -8.03
C GLU A 59 11.66 -7.98 -8.87
N ALA A 60 10.50 -8.41 -8.37
CA ALA A 60 9.25 -8.37 -9.10
C ALA A 60 8.85 -6.92 -9.42
N ALA A 61 8.50 -6.66 -10.68
CA ALA A 61 8.04 -5.35 -11.14
C ALA A 61 6.61 -5.03 -10.66
N GLU A 62 5.83 -6.07 -10.32
CA GLU A 62 4.45 -5.96 -9.87
C GLU A 62 4.16 -6.99 -8.77
N MET A 63 3.33 -6.62 -7.80
CA MET A 63 2.94 -7.50 -6.70
C MET A 63 1.44 -7.32 -6.35
N PRO A 64 0.76 -8.40 -5.92
CA PRO A 64 -0.60 -8.30 -5.40
C PRO A 64 -0.61 -7.72 -3.98
N VAL A 65 -1.60 -6.87 -3.70
CA VAL A 65 -1.78 -6.17 -2.44
C VAL A 65 -3.22 -6.34 -1.95
N SER A 66 -3.39 -6.57 -0.65
CA SER A 66 -4.71 -6.60 -0.02
C SER A 66 -4.74 -5.69 1.21
N ILE A 67 -5.82 -4.93 1.37
CA ILE A 67 -6.12 -4.18 2.60
C ILE A 67 -7.11 -5.02 3.40
N GLU A 68 -6.80 -5.23 4.67
CA GLU A 68 -7.59 -5.97 5.63
C GLU A 68 -8.05 -5.04 6.75
N SER A 69 -9.30 -5.23 7.21
CA SER A 69 -9.86 -4.60 8.40
C SER A 69 -10.69 -5.62 9.16
N SER A 70 -10.50 -5.69 10.48
CA SER A 70 -11.18 -6.69 11.35
C SER A 70 -11.07 -8.14 10.83
N GLY A 71 -9.93 -8.51 10.25
CA GLY A 71 -9.67 -9.85 9.70
C GLY A 71 -10.36 -10.14 8.35
N LYS A 72 -10.95 -9.15 7.69
CA LYS A 72 -11.56 -9.29 6.37
C LYS A 72 -10.85 -8.43 5.34
N THR A 73 -10.62 -8.96 4.15
CA THR A 73 -10.13 -8.16 3.00
C THR A 73 -11.22 -7.18 2.58
N VAL A 74 -10.94 -5.88 2.70
CA VAL A 74 -11.84 -4.79 2.30
C VAL A 74 -11.49 -4.22 0.93
N PHE A 75 -10.26 -4.43 0.46
CA PHE A 75 -9.81 -4.01 -0.86
C PHE A 75 -8.65 -4.89 -1.33
N ARG A 76 -8.58 -5.12 -2.65
CA ARG A 76 -7.53 -5.93 -3.26
C ARG A 76 -7.12 -5.36 -4.61
N VAL A 77 -5.82 -5.38 -4.88
CA VAL A 77 -5.21 -5.06 -6.17
C VAL A 77 -4.33 -6.24 -6.55
N ASP A 78 -4.62 -6.91 -7.65
CA ASP A 78 -3.83 -8.08 -8.08
C ASP A 78 -2.46 -7.69 -8.68
N THR A 79 -2.36 -6.47 -9.21
CA THR A 79 -1.15 -5.93 -9.86
C THR A 79 -0.91 -4.50 -9.39
N ALA A 80 -0.05 -4.32 -8.39
CA ALA A 80 0.47 -3.01 -7.99
C ALA A 80 1.95 -2.91 -8.35
N ARG A 81 2.34 -1.78 -8.94
CA ARG A 81 3.68 -1.60 -9.50
C ARG A 81 4.71 -1.28 -8.42
N VAL A 82 5.89 -1.87 -8.57
CA VAL A 82 7.07 -1.59 -7.75
C VAL A 82 7.92 -0.53 -8.44
N PHE A 83 8.29 0.48 -7.69
CA PHE A 83 9.10 1.62 -8.10
C PHE A 83 10.45 1.53 -7.40
N ARG A 84 11.54 1.70 -8.15
CA ARG A 84 12.90 1.75 -7.59
C ARG A 84 13.34 3.20 -7.49
N ASN A 85 13.83 3.60 -6.33
CA ASN A 85 14.37 4.93 -6.07
C ASN A 85 15.73 4.82 -5.35
N PRO A 86 16.49 5.91 -5.17
CA PRO A 86 17.81 5.87 -4.52
C PRO A 86 17.81 5.34 -3.08
N PHE A 87 16.64 5.25 -2.43
CA PHE A 87 16.47 4.79 -1.06
C PHE A 87 15.93 3.35 -0.97
N GLY A 88 15.74 2.66 -2.11
CA GLY A 88 15.26 1.28 -2.16
C GLY A 88 14.07 1.10 -3.11
N SER A 89 13.23 0.11 -2.81
CA SER A 89 12.03 -0.18 -3.59
C SER A 89 10.78 0.24 -2.81
N GLU A 90 9.79 0.78 -3.50
CA GLU A 90 8.48 1.07 -2.93
C GLU A 90 7.37 0.57 -3.83
N LEU A 91 6.28 0.10 -3.24
CA LEU A 91 5.08 -0.26 -3.96
C LEU A 91 4.06 0.88 -3.87
N ARG A 92 3.42 1.23 -4.98
CA ARG A 92 2.37 2.25 -4.99
C ARG A 92 1.07 1.74 -5.56
N PHE A 93 -0.04 2.12 -4.94
CA PHE A 93 -1.37 1.81 -5.43
C PHE A 93 -2.42 2.81 -4.91
N LEU A 94 -3.54 2.89 -5.60
CA LEU A 94 -4.72 3.67 -5.29
C LEU A 94 -5.79 2.78 -4.67
N ALA A 95 -6.41 3.26 -3.60
CA ALA A 95 -7.62 2.68 -3.05
C ALA A 95 -8.73 3.74 -2.90
N PRO A 96 -10.01 3.34 -3.07
CA PRO A 96 -11.15 4.21 -2.83
C PRO A 96 -11.22 4.64 -1.38
N LYS A 97 -11.54 5.91 -1.11
CA LYS A 97 -11.66 6.40 0.27
C LYS A 97 -12.74 5.65 1.06
N GLU A 98 -13.77 5.15 0.40
CA GLU A 98 -14.91 4.48 1.02
C GLU A 98 -14.53 3.21 1.77
N VAL A 99 -13.44 2.53 1.38
CA VAL A 99 -12.94 1.31 2.04
C VAL A 99 -12.06 1.62 3.25
N LEU A 100 -11.79 2.90 3.53
CA LEU A 100 -10.91 3.40 4.59
C LEU A 100 -11.69 4.15 5.68
N ARG A 101 -12.80 3.59 6.16
CA ARG A 101 -13.55 4.15 7.31
C ARG A 101 -12.65 4.24 8.57
N PRO A 102 -12.95 5.10 9.55
CA PRO A 102 -12.21 5.11 10.81
C PRO A 102 -12.10 3.71 11.42
N GLY A 103 -10.89 3.27 11.75
CA GLY A 103 -10.60 1.89 12.12
C GLY A 103 -9.14 1.49 12.00
N GLN A 104 -8.84 0.25 12.37
CA GLN A 104 -7.52 -0.37 12.22
C GLN A 104 -7.44 -1.19 10.94
N TYR A 105 -6.30 -1.12 10.28
CA TYR A 105 -6.06 -1.74 9.00
C TYR A 105 -4.68 -2.40 8.94
N GLN A 106 -4.59 -3.40 8.09
CA GLN A 106 -3.35 -4.05 7.72
C GLN A 106 -3.29 -4.19 6.21
N ILE A 107 -2.14 -3.88 5.61
CA ILE A 107 -1.85 -4.20 4.22
C ILE A 107 -0.99 -5.44 4.20
N SER A 108 -1.35 -6.42 3.38
CA SER A 108 -0.56 -7.61 3.11
C SER A 108 -0.09 -7.61 1.64
N ILE A 109 1.20 -7.89 1.44
CA ILE A 109 1.80 -8.13 0.12
C ILE A 109 2.15 -9.62 0.06
N ASN A 110 1.65 -10.34 -0.94
CA ASN A 110 2.00 -11.75 -1.16
C ASN A 110 3.01 -11.83 -2.30
N THR A 111 4.24 -12.24 -1.99
CA THR A 111 5.27 -12.51 -3.00
C THR A 111 5.03 -13.86 -3.67
N ALA A 112 5.28 -13.93 -4.98
CA ALA A 112 5.02 -15.13 -5.78
C ALA A 112 5.96 -16.32 -5.46
N ASP A 113 7.09 -16.06 -4.80
CA ASP A 113 8.12 -17.07 -4.53
C ASP A 113 7.93 -17.85 -3.21
N GLY A 114 6.96 -17.45 -2.38
CA GLY A 114 6.64 -18.08 -1.11
C GLY A 114 7.77 -18.02 -0.06
N ARG A 115 8.92 -17.41 -0.37
CA ARG A 115 10.09 -17.32 0.53
C ARG A 115 9.99 -16.10 1.44
N TYR A 116 9.34 -15.02 0.98
CA TYR A 116 9.05 -13.80 1.74
C TYR A 116 7.56 -13.71 2.00
N SER A 117 7.05 -14.66 2.80
CA SER A 117 5.68 -15.14 2.71
C SER A 117 4.58 -14.20 3.19
N ARG A 118 4.89 -12.96 3.60
CA ARG A 118 4.00 -11.78 3.63
C ARG A 118 4.74 -10.59 4.23
N VAL A 119 4.74 -9.45 3.54
CA VAL A 119 5.07 -8.15 4.16
C VAL A 119 3.79 -7.54 4.69
N TYR A 120 3.81 -7.07 5.94
CA TYR A 120 2.66 -6.42 6.56
C TYR A 120 2.94 -4.96 6.89
N PHE A 121 1.96 -4.10 6.64
CA PHE A 121 1.97 -2.70 7.03
C PHE A 121 0.71 -2.40 7.84
N GLN A 122 0.86 -2.03 9.10
CA GLN A 122 -0.28 -1.68 9.96
C GLN A 122 -0.49 -0.17 9.96
N PHE A 123 -1.76 0.24 9.93
CA PHE A 123 -2.13 1.64 10.00
C PHE A 123 -3.52 1.83 10.64
N ARG A 124 -3.79 3.03 11.14
CA ARG A 124 -5.08 3.42 11.72
C ARG A 124 -5.61 4.65 11.02
N ILE A 125 -6.92 4.64 10.78
CA ILE A 125 -7.67 5.79 10.32
C ILE A 125 -8.51 6.33 11.49
N GLU A 126 -8.42 7.63 11.74
CA GLU A 126 -9.22 8.39 12.73
C GLU A 126 -10.22 9.32 12.06
#